data_AF-A0A1M6KIT9-F1
#
_entry.id   AF-A0A1M6KIT9-F1
#
_cell.length_a   1.000
_cell.length_b   1.000
_cell.length_c   1.000
_cell.angle_alpha   90.00
_cell.angle_beta   90.00
_cell.angle_gamma   90.00
#
_symmetry.space_group_name_H-M   'P 1'
#
loop_
_entity.id
_entity.type
_entity.pdbx_description
1 polymer ?
#
loop_
_entity_poly.entity_id
_entity_poly.type
_entity_poly.pdbx_seq_one_letter_code
_entity_poly.pdbx_strand_id
1 'polypeptide(L)'
;MDIELYRKNLEKDEKISSEDGIKSRISRIQNIEAIFGVDVDKAVKDDGIMLNALTIIKNSKVPRPDNYSNALRKYYLYENGKEFPRT
;
A
#
# COMPACT_ATOMS: atom_id res chain seq x y z
N MET A 1 -8.58 -6.21 -5.40
CA MET A 1 -7.32 -5.66 -5.87
C MET A 1 -6.94 -6.31 -7.20
N ASP A 2 -6.78 -5.52 -8.26
CA ASP A 2 -6.23 -5.99 -9.55
C ASP A 2 -4.69 -5.85 -9.54
N ILE A 3 -4.00 -6.97 -9.29
CA ILE A 3 -2.55 -7.01 -9.16
C ILE A 3 -1.82 -6.76 -10.47
N GLU A 4 -2.36 -7.22 -11.61
CA GLU A 4 -1.71 -7.03 -12.91
C GLU A 4 -1.74 -5.56 -13.31
N LEU A 5 -2.87 -4.89 -13.09
CA LEU A 5 -3.00 -3.48 -13.39
C LEU A 5 -2.17 -2.62 -12.42
N TYR A 6 -2.14 -2.98 -11.13
CA TYR A 6 -1.28 -2.32 -10.16
C TYR A 6 0.20 -2.48 -10.53
N ARG A 7 0.63 -3.68 -10.93
CA ARG A 7 2.00 -3.95 -11.39
C ARG A 7 2.39 -3.05 -12.56
N LYS A 8 1.56 -2.97 -13.60
CA LYS A 8 1.79 -2.11 -14.78
C LYS A 8 1.92 -0.63 -14.40
N ASN A 9 1.26 -0.19 -13.33
CA ASN A 9 1.43 1.17 -12.81
C ASN A 9 2.75 1.35 -12.07
N LEU A 10 3.20 0.36 -11.30
CA LEU A 10 4.51 0.39 -10.64
C LEU A 10 5.68 0.38 -11.64
N GLU A 11 5.53 -0.29 -12.78
CA GLU A 11 6.53 -0.29 -13.87
C GLU A 11 6.74 1.11 -14.46
N LYS A 12 5.76 2.01 -14.35
CA LYS A 12 5.85 3.41 -14.80
C LYS A 12 6.44 4.36 -13.74
N ASP A 13 6.56 3.92 -12.48
CA ASP A 13 7.12 4.74 -11.41
C ASP A 13 8.65 4.61 -11.42
N GLU A 14 9.34 5.67 -11.86
CA GLU A 14 10.81 5.72 -11.98
C GLU A 14 11.55 5.38 -10.69
N LYS A 15 10.92 5.52 -9.51
CA LYS A 15 11.52 5.20 -8.20
C LYS A 15 11.33 3.74 -7.80
N ILE A 16 10.52 2.98 -8.53
CA ILE A 16 10.03 1.65 -8.15
C ILE A 16 10.25 0.61 -9.23
N SER A 17 10.46 1.03 -10.49
CA SER A 17 10.43 0.22 -11.71
C SER A 17 11.40 -0.96 -11.79
N SER A 18 12.30 -1.16 -10.81
CA SER A 18 13.08 -2.39 -10.72
C SER A 18 12.19 -3.59 -10.36
N GLU A 19 12.49 -4.77 -10.91
CA GLU A 19 11.68 -5.98 -10.68
C GLU A 19 11.55 -6.34 -9.19
N ASP A 20 12.65 -6.27 -8.44
CA ASP A 20 12.65 -6.50 -6.99
C ASP A 20 11.87 -5.43 -6.23
N GLY A 21 11.98 -4.18 -6.72
CA GLY A 21 11.20 -3.05 -6.24
C GLY A 21 9.71 -3.33 -6.36
N ILE A 22 9.25 -3.73 -7.55
CA ILE A 22 7.85 -4.04 -7.86
C ILE A 22 7.36 -5.23 -7.02
N LYS A 23 8.08 -6.36 -7.04
CA LYS A 23 7.73 -7.58 -6.27
C LYS A 23 7.57 -7.29 -4.79
N SER A 24 8.47 -6.48 -4.22
CA SER A 24 8.39 -6.14 -2.79
C SER A 24 7.15 -5.29 -2.44
N ARG A 25 6.71 -4.36 -3.31
CA ARG A 25 5.48 -3.58 -3.09
C ARG A 25 4.24 -4.48 -3.18
N ILE A 26 4.18 -5.33 -4.21
CA ILE A 26 3.07 -6.29 -4.39
C ILE A 26 2.97 -7.24 -3.20
N SER A 27 4.08 -7.83 -2.77
CA SER A 27 4.09 -8.73 -1.62
C SER A 27 3.64 -8.01 -0.33
N ARG A 28 4.08 -6.78 -0.10
CA ARG A 28 3.67 -6.01 1.09
C ARG A 28 2.20 -5.69 1.08
N ILE A 29 1.64 -5.22 -0.05
CA ILE A 29 0.22 -4.87 -0.12
C ILE A 29 -0.67 -6.12 0.07
N GLN A 30 -0.30 -7.25 -0.53
CA GLN A 30 -1.04 -8.52 -0.37
C GLN A 30 -1.00 -9.03 1.07
N ASN A 31 0.10 -8.80 1.79
CA ASN A 31 0.23 -9.26 3.16
C ASN A 31 -0.45 -8.35 4.18
N ILE A 32 -0.93 -7.15 3.81
CA ILE A 32 -1.55 -6.23 4.76
C ILE A 32 -2.81 -6.83 5.39
N GLU A 33 -3.65 -7.49 4.59
CA GLU A 33 -4.86 -8.16 5.08
C GLU A 33 -4.52 -9.25 6.10
N ALA A 34 -3.57 -10.12 5.77
CA ALA A 34 -3.19 -11.24 6.62
C ALA A 34 -2.50 -10.80 7.92
N ILE A 35 -1.68 -9.74 7.88
CA ILE A 35 -0.88 -9.31 9.04
C ILE A 35 -1.67 -8.34 9.93
N PHE A 36 -2.47 -7.45 9.36
CA PHE A 36 -3.12 -6.35 10.08
C PHE A 36 -4.64 -6.45 10.13
N GLY A 37 -5.26 -7.39 9.42
CA GLY A 37 -6.73 -7.48 9.33
C GLY A 37 -7.37 -6.30 8.58
N VAL A 38 -6.59 -5.61 7.76
CA VAL A 38 -7.02 -4.42 7.01
C VAL A 38 -7.35 -4.82 5.59
N ASP A 39 -8.62 -4.69 5.20
CA ASP A 39 -9.09 -4.80 3.81
C ASP A 39 -8.55 -3.63 2.99
N VAL A 40 -7.62 -3.92 2.08
CA VAL A 40 -6.88 -2.90 1.33
C VAL A 40 -7.80 -2.16 0.35
N ASP A 41 -8.67 -2.87 -0.35
CA ASP A 41 -9.59 -2.29 -1.32
C ASP A 41 -10.62 -1.37 -0.65
N LYS A 42 -11.06 -1.69 0.58
CA LYS A 42 -11.91 -0.79 1.37
C LYS A 42 -11.12 0.41 1.89
N ALA A 43 -9.91 0.19 2.40
CA ALA A 43 -9.09 1.26 2.93
C ALA A 43 -8.84 2.35 1.89
N VAL A 44 -8.50 1.99 0.65
CA VAL A 44 -8.20 3.00 -0.38
C VAL A 44 -9.41 3.75 -0.93
N LYS A 45 -10.64 3.32 -0.61
CA LYS A 45 -11.88 3.97 -1.08
C LYS A 45 -12.46 4.95 -0.07
N ASP A 46 -11.97 4.96 1.17
CA ASP A 46 -12.45 5.83 2.25
C ASP A 46 -11.26 6.36 3.06
N ASP A 47 -11.10 7.69 3.10
CA ASP A 47 -9.96 8.34 3.75
C ASP A 47 -9.90 8.07 5.28
N GLY A 48 -11.05 7.84 5.93
CA GLY A 48 -11.14 7.46 7.34
C GLY A 48 -10.65 6.03 7.57
N ILE A 49 -11.06 5.10 6.72
CA ILE A 49 -10.57 3.70 6.78
C ILE A 49 -9.07 3.66 6.43
N MET A 50 -8.62 4.43 5.43
CA MET A 50 -7.20 4.57 5.10
C MET A 50 -6.38 5.08 6.30
N LEU A 51 -6.84 6.13 6.97
CA LEU A 51 -6.15 6.68 8.14
C LEU A 51 -6.09 5.67 9.29
N ASN A 52 -7.19 4.95 9.54
CA ASN A 52 -7.24 3.90 10.55
C ASN A 52 -6.28 2.75 10.21
N ALA A 53 -6.26 2.29 8.95
CA ALA A 53 -5.35 1.27 8.46
C ALA A 53 -3.88 1.64 8.67
N LEU A 54 -3.50 2.87 8.29
CA LEU A 54 -2.14 3.38 8.50
C LEU A 54 -1.78 3.45 9.99
N THR A 55 -2.75 3.77 10.85
CA THR A 55 -2.56 3.81 12.31
C THR A 55 -2.33 2.41 12.88
N ILE A 56 -3.12 1.42 12.46
CA ILE A 56 -2.95 0.00 12.83
C ILE A 56 -1.56 -0.48 12.42
N ILE A 57 -1.16 -0.25 11.16
CA ILE A 57 0.14 -0.67 10.65
C ILE A 57 1.27 -0.01 11.46
N LYS A 58 1.22 1.32 11.66
CA LYS A 58 2.26 2.07 12.38
C LYS A 58 2.45 1.59 13.83
N ASN A 59 1.35 1.22 14.50
CA ASN A 59 1.37 0.77 15.90
C ASN A 59 1.59 -0.74 16.06
N SER A 60 1.71 -1.48 14.95
CA SER A 60 1.99 -2.92 14.99
C SER A 60 3.43 -3.21 15.45
N LYS A 61 3.65 -4.41 15.97
CA LYS A 61 4.98 -4.87 16.44
C LYS A 61 5.83 -5.52 15.34
N VAL A 62 5.41 -5.44 14.07
CA VAL A 62 6.15 -6.07 12.98
C VAL A 62 7.42 -5.27 12.68
N PRO A 63 8.51 -5.91 12.24
CA PRO A 63 9.68 -5.19 11.77
C PRO A 63 9.34 -4.28 10.59
N ARG A 64 9.81 -3.03 10.66
CA ARG A 64 9.67 -2.02 9.58
C ARG A 64 8.21 -1.84 9.08
N PRO A 65 7.26 -1.43 9.96
CA PRO A 65 5.85 -1.22 9.61
C PRO A 65 5.65 -0.10 8.58
N ASP A 66 6.61 0.82 8.49
CA ASP A 66 6.69 1.88 7.48
C ASP A 66 6.70 1.34 6.05
N ASN A 67 7.30 0.17 5.81
CA ASN A 67 7.30 -0.46 4.49
C ASN A 67 5.89 -0.84 4.01
N TYR A 68 5.04 -1.35 4.92
CA TYR A 68 3.64 -1.67 4.61
C TYR A 68 2.81 -0.41 4.44
N SER A 69 3.04 0.60 5.29
CA SER A 69 2.39 1.91 5.17
C SER A 69 2.69 2.56 3.83
N ASN A 70 3.94 2.47 3.36
CA ASN A 70 4.36 3.02 2.07
C ASN A 70 3.77 2.25 0.89
N ALA A 71 3.68 0.92 1.00
CA ALA A 71 2.99 0.10 -0.01
C ALA A 71 1.50 0.49 -0.10
N LEU A 72 0.82 0.63 1.04
CA LEU A 72 -0.59 1.04 1.10
C LEU A 72 -0.82 2.43 0.51
N ARG A 73 0.02 3.42 0.87
CA ARG A 73 -0.06 4.77 0.29
C ARG A 73 0.17 4.76 -1.23
N LYS A 74 1.05 3.89 -1.73
CA LYS A 74 1.24 3.76 -3.18
C LYS A 74 0.05 3.12 -3.87
N TYR A 75 -0.59 2.14 -3.25
CA TYR A 75 -1.83 1.58 -3.77
C TYR A 75 -2.96 2.62 -3.76
N TYR A 76 -3.07 3.42 -2.70
CA TYR A 76 -4.01 4.55 -2.64
C TYR A 76 -3.79 5.55 -3.80
N LEU A 77 -2.54 5.95 -4.05
CA LEU A 77 -2.21 6.84 -5.18
C LEU A 77 -2.64 6.24 -6.52
N TYR A 78 -2.43 4.94 -6.70
CA TYR A 78 -2.85 4.25 -7.92
C TYR A 78 -4.38 4.26 -8.09
N GLU A 79 -5.13 3.94 -7.04
CA GLU A 79 -6.61 3.87 -7.10
C GLU A 79 -7.27 5.26 -7.20
N ASN A 80 -6.69 6.28 -6.56
CA ASN A 80 -7.32 7.61 -6.43
C ASN A 80 -6.69 8.69 -7.33
N GLY A 81 -5.55 8.42 -7.95
CA GLY A 81 -4.80 9.40 -8.76
C GLY A 81 -4.19 10.55 -7.95
N LYS A 82 -4.26 10.53 -6.61
CA LYS A 82 -3.70 11.54 -5.70
C LYS A 82 -2.97 10.90 -4.52
N GLU A 83 -1.94 11.55 -4.00
CA GLU A 83 -1.26 11.06 -2.81
C GLU A 83 -2.16 11.21 -1.57
N PHE A 84 -2.16 10.20 -0.70
CA PHE A 84 -2.74 10.36 0.62
C PHE A 84 -1.89 11.33 1.46
N PRO A 85 -2.49 12.26 2.22
CA PRO A 85 -1.74 13.23 3.02
C PRO A 85 -0.68 12.58 3.91
N ARG A 86 0.52 13.17 3.93
CA ARG A 86 1.57 12.81 4.89
C ARG A 86 1.41 13.71 6.11
N THR A 87 0.91 13.14 7.20
CA THR A 87 0.90 13.74 8.54
C THR A 87 2.20 13.50 9.27
#